data_AF-A0A382DD81-F1
#
_entry.id   AF-A0A382DD81-F1
#
_cell.length_a   1.000
_cell.length_b   1.000
_cell.length_c   1.000
_cell.angle_alpha   90.00
_cell.angle_beta   90.00
_cell.angle_gamma   90.00
#
_symmetry.space_group_name_H-M   'P 1'
#
loop_
_entity.id
_entity.type
_entity.pdbx_description
1 polymer ?
#
loop_
_entity_poly.entity_id
_entity_poly.type
_entity_poly.pdbx_seq_one_letter_code
_entity_poly.pdbx_strand_id
1 'polypeptide(L)'
;MNELANKICVPCRGGVPPLKGKELISLNQQLGNGWNIIEEHHLEKEREFDDFKTALDFTNKIGSLAEEQRHHPDIYLSWGKVCIKMWT
;
A
#
# COMPACT_ATOMS: atom_id res chain seq x y z
N MET A 1 9.96 13.44 -0.44
CA MET A 1 10.03 11.97 -0.55
C MET A 1 10.25 11.45 0.86
N ASN A 2 9.46 10.48 1.34
CA ASN A 2 9.52 10.01 2.72
C ASN A 2 10.67 9.00 2.91
N GLU A 3 11.30 8.93 4.10
CA GLU A 3 12.41 8.00 4.38
C GLU A 3 12.02 6.53 4.15
N LEU A 4 10.75 6.18 4.39
CA LEU A 4 10.22 4.84 4.14
C LEU A 4 10.29 4.44 2.66
N ALA A 5 10.14 5.39 1.74
CA ALA A 5 10.19 5.11 0.29
C ALA A 5 11.60 4.76 -0.20
N ASN A 6 12.64 5.06 0.58
CA ASN A 6 14.03 4.75 0.25
C ASN A 6 14.47 3.38 0.79
N LYS A 7 13.60 2.67 1.53
CA LYS A 7 13.90 1.35 2.07
C LYS A 7 13.66 0.29 1.01
N ILE A 8 14.51 -0.74 1.01
CA ILE A 8 14.35 -1.92 0.16
C ILE A 8 13.41 -2.88 0.87
N CYS A 9 12.34 -3.30 0.19
CA CYS A 9 11.50 -4.38 0.68
C CYS A 9 12.31 -5.69 0.65
N VAL A 10 12.57 -6.27 1.83
CA VAL A 10 13.16 -7.60 1.93
C VAL A 10 12.03 -8.57 2.22
N PRO A 11 11.83 -9.62 1.40
CA PRO A 11 10.76 -10.58 1.63
C PRO A 11 10.80 -11.12 3.06
N CYS A 12 9.66 -11.07 3.75
CA CYS A 12 9.50 -11.68 5.05
C CYS A 12 9.80 -13.18 4.92
N ARG A 13 10.88 -13.66 5.57
CA ARG A 13 11.28 -15.08 5.54
C ARG A 13 10.41 -15.98 6.44
N GLY A 14 9.19 -15.55 6.74
CA GLY A 14 8.35 -16.13 7.78
C GLY A 14 8.92 -15.94 9.19
N GLY A 15 8.08 -16.17 10.21
CA GLY A 15 8.51 -16.17 11.62
C GLY A 15 8.71 -14.79 12.26
N VAL A 16 8.48 -13.69 11.53
CA VAL A 16 8.47 -12.33 12.10
C VAL A 16 7.05 -12.03 12.59
N PRO A 17 6.85 -11.65 13.86
CA PRO A 17 5.54 -11.24 14.35
C PRO A 17 5.00 -10.03 13.58
N PRO A 18 3.68 -9.94 13.35
CA PRO A 18 3.09 -8.76 12.73
C PRO A 18 3.31 -7.51 13.61
N LEU A 19 3.48 -6.36 12.96
CA LEU A 19 3.58 -5.06 13.62
C LEU A 19 2.27 -4.74 14.35
N LYS A 20 2.35 -4.28 15.60
CA LYS A 20 1.18 -3.94 16.43
C LYS A 20 1.41 -2.70 17.29
N GLY A 21 0.33 -2.12 17.78
CA GLY A 21 0.36 -1.07 18.80
C GLY A 21 1.18 0.17 18.41
N LYS A 22 2.03 0.64 19.34
CA LYS A 22 2.70 1.94 19.21
C LYS A 22 3.63 2.04 17.99
N GLU A 23 4.33 0.96 17.66
CA GLU A 23 5.26 0.95 16.52
C GLU A 23 4.50 1.07 15.19
N LEU A 24 3.41 0.31 15.05
CA LEU A 24 2.52 0.39 13.89
C LEU A 24 1.98 1.82 13.69
N ILE A 25 1.51 2.45 14.77
CA ILE A 25 0.99 3.83 14.72
C ILE A 25 2.08 4.82 14.31
N SER A 26 3.29 4.69 14.86
CA SER A 26 4.42 5.57 14.53
C SER A 26 4.83 5.45 13.06
N LEU A 27 4.89 4.22 12.53
CA LEU A 27 5.20 3.99 11.11
C LEU A 27 4.10 4.50 10.19
N ASN A 28 2.82 4.35 10.56
CA ASN A 28 1.71 4.90 9.78
C ASN A 28 1.71 6.43 9.74
N GLN A 29 2.03 7.08 10.86
CA GLN A 29 2.21 8.54 10.91
C GLN A 29 3.36 8.99 10.01
N GLN A 30 4.48 8.26 10.01
CA GLN A 30 5.58 8.52 9.10
C GLN A 30 5.15 8.35 7.65
N LEU A 31 4.49 7.23 7.30
CA LEU A 31 4.04 6.90 5.94
C LEU A 31 3.27 8.07 5.31
N GLY A 32 2.37 8.68 6.09
CA GLY A 32 1.57 9.82 5.67
C GLY A 32 0.74 9.51 4.41
N ASN A 33 0.11 10.53 3.84
CA ASN A 33 -0.58 10.44 2.54
C ASN A 33 -1.91 9.65 2.52
N GLY A 34 -2.60 9.53 3.65
CA GLY A 34 -3.98 8.99 3.70
C GLY A 34 -4.08 7.47 3.62
N TRP A 35 -3.11 6.74 4.19
CA TRP A 35 -3.25 5.32 4.46
C TRP A 35 -3.94 5.09 5.80
N ASN A 36 -4.87 4.14 5.82
CA ASN A 36 -5.61 3.73 7.01
C ASN A 36 -5.11 2.38 7.49
N ILE A 37 -4.97 2.21 8.81
CA ILE A 37 -4.75 0.90 9.42
C ILE A 37 -6.12 0.27 9.66
N ILE A 38 -6.36 -0.89 9.07
CA ILE A 38 -7.59 -1.66 9.26
C ILE A 38 -7.30 -2.82 10.19
N GLU A 39 -7.90 -2.78 11.39
CA GLU A 39 -7.88 -3.85 12.41
C GLU A 39 -6.47 -4.32 12.82
N GLU A 40 -5.46 -3.44 12.76
CA GLU A 40 -4.04 -3.80 12.93
C GLU A 40 -3.56 -4.93 12.01
N HIS A 41 -4.28 -5.18 10.91
CA HIS A 41 -4.01 -6.27 9.99
C HIS A 41 -3.38 -5.77 8.69
N HIS A 42 -4.02 -4.79 8.05
CA HIS A 42 -3.60 -4.31 6.73
C HIS A 42 -3.70 -2.79 6.61
N LEU A 43 -2.99 -2.26 5.63
CA LEU A 43 -3.13 -0.89 5.19
C LEU A 43 -4.14 -0.80 4.05
N GLU A 44 -5.00 0.21 4.08
CA GLU A 44 -5.93 0.52 3.00
C GLU A 44 -5.79 1.97 2.55
N LYS A 45 -5.89 2.22 1.25
CA LYS A 45 -5.92 3.57 0.69
C LYS A 45 -6.77 3.67 -0.54
N GLU A 46 -7.54 4.75 -0.60
CA GLU A 46 -8.39 5.10 -1.72
C GLU A 46 -7.84 6.29 -2.50
N ARG A 47 -8.02 6.24 -3.83
CA ARG A 47 -7.73 7.32 -4.77
C ARG A 47 -8.88 7.46 -5.75
N GLU A 48 -9.36 8.69 -5.90
CA GLU A 48 -10.40 9.07 -6.86
C GLU A 48 -9.78 9.65 -8.14
N PHE A 49 -10.48 9.47 -9.25
CA PHE A 49 -10.10 9.89 -10.60
C PHE A 49 -11.34 10.34 -11.38
N ASP A 50 -11.14 11.19 -12.38
CA ASP A 50 -12.25 11.73 -13.18
C ASP A 50 -12.85 10.69 -14.16
N ASP A 51 -12.08 9.67 -14.53
CA ASP A 51 -12.49 8.64 -15.48
C ASP A 51 -11.85 7.26 -15.20
N PHE A 52 -12.35 6.22 -15.88
CA PHE A 52 -11.84 4.86 -15.76
C PHE A 52 -10.43 4.71 -16.34
N LYS A 53 -10.11 5.42 -17.42
CA LYS A 53 -8.81 5.29 -18.10
C LYS A 53 -7.66 5.72 -17.19
N THR A 54 -7.82 6.84 -16.49
CA THR A 54 -6.82 7.40 -15.58
C THR A 54 -6.66 6.51 -14.34
N ALA A 55 -7.76 5.97 -13.82
CA ALA A 55 -7.73 4.98 -12.74
C ALA A 55 -7.00 3.68 -13.14
N LEU A 56 -7.22 3.19 -14.36
CA LEU A 56 -6.51 2.03 -14.91
C LEU A 56 -5.01 2.32 -15.13
N ASP A 57 -4.67 3.49 -15.68
CA ASP A 57 -3.29 3.92 -15.87
C ASP A 57 -2.52 3.99 -14.53
N PHE A 58 -3.19 4.44 -13.46
CA PHE A 58 -2.65 4.41 -12.10
C PHE A 58 -2.48 2.98 -11.56
N THR A 59 -3.46 2.12 -11.77
CA THR A 59 -3.42 0.70 -11.37
C THR A 59 -2.23 -0.02 -12.01
N ASN A 60 -1.98 0.20 -13.30
CA ASN A 60 -0.84 -0.40 -14.02
C ASN A 60 0.52 0.05 -13.46
N LYS A 61 0.64 1.30 -13.01
CA LYS A 61 1.85 1.80 -12.34
C LYS A 61 2.10 1.09 -11.01
N ILE A 62 1.05 0.86 -10.23
CA ILE A 62 1.14 0.09 -8.98
C ILE A 62 1.58 -1.35 -9.29
N GLY A 63 0.98 -2.00 -10.29
CA GLY A 63 1.36 -3.35 -10.68
C GLY A 63 2.83 -3.47 -11.09
N SER A 64 3.33 -2.50 -11.87
CA SER A 64 4.74 -2.47 -12.27
C SER A 64 5.68 -2.35 -11.05
N LEU A 65 5.34 -1.50 -10.08
CA LEU A 65 6.09 -1.35 -8.84
C LEU A 65 6.01 -2.61 -7.96
N ALA A 66 4.85 -3.26 -7.90
CA ALA A 66 4.65 -4.49 -7.14
C ALA A 66 5.54 -5.63 -7.64
N GLU A 67 5.71 -5.78 -8.96
CA GLU A 67 6.63 -6.75 -9.55
C GLU A 67 8.09 -6.45 -9.23
N GLU A 68 8.51 -5.18 -9.33
CA GLU A 68 9.87 -4.77 -8.98
C GLU A 68 10.20 -5.06 -7.50
N GLN A 69 9.24 -4.80 -6.61
CA GLN A 69 9.38 -5.02 -5.17
C GLN A 69 9.08 -6.47 -4.74
N ARG A 70 8.57 -7.31 -5.64
CA ARG A 70 8.06 -8.66 -5.35
C ARG A 70 7.12 -8.70 -4.15
N HIS A 71 6.22 -7.72 -4.08
CA HIS A 71 5.23 -7.59 -3.03
C HIS A 71 3.93 -7.05 -3.61
N HIS A 72 2.89 -7.88 -3.59
CA HIS A 72 1.68 -7.67 -4.39
C HIS A 72 0.52 -7.20 -3.52
N PRO A 73 -0.01 -5.99 -3.75
CA PRO A 73 -1.24 -5.55 -3.09
C PRO A 73 -2.47 -6.16 -3.74
N ASP A 74 -3.55 -6.20 -2.97
CA ASP A 74 -4.89 -6.34 -3.53
C ASP A 74 -5.35 -4.98 -4.07
N ILE A 75 -5.78 -4.95 -5.33
CA ILE A 75 -6.23 -3.73 -6.00
C ILE A 75 -7.67 -3.89 -6.49
N TYR A 76 -8.54 -3.00 -6.04
CA TYR A 76 -9.90 -2.85 -6.55
C TYR A 76 -9.98 -1.61 -7.45
N LEU A 77 -10.31 -1.83 -8.72
CA LEU A 77 -10.46 -0.79 -9.74
C LEU A 77 -11.94 -0.68 -10.15
N SER A 78 -12.47 0.55 -10.14
CA SER A 78 -13.79 0.90 -10.66
C SER A 78 -13.77 2.25 -11.38
N TRP A 79 -14.88 2.67 -11.99
CA TRP A 79 -14.94 3.99 -12.63
C TRP A 79 -14.60 5.09 -11.63
N GLY A 80 -13.54 5.85 -11.93
CA GLY A 80 -13.10 6.98 -11.12
C GLY A 80 -12.52 6.62 -9.73
N LYS A 81 -12.17 5.36 -9.47
CA LYS A 81 -11.69 4.94 -8.14
C LYS A 81 -10.72 3.76 -8.20
N VAL A 82 -9.68 3.84 -7.37
CA VAL A 82 -8.75 2.74 -7.06
C VAL A 82 -8.63 2.62 -5.55
N CYS A 83 -8.91 1.43 -5.03
CA CYS A 83 -8.61 1.07 -3.64
C CYS A 83 -7.47 0.06 -3.61
N ILE A 84 -6.49 0.32 -2.73
CA ILE A 84 -5.28 -0.47 -2.56
C ILE A 84 -5.27 -1.03 -1.15
N LYS A 85 -5.12 -2.35 -1.01
CA LYS A 85 -4.91 -3.01 0.26
C LYS A 85 -3.57 -3.72 0.28
N MET A 86 -2.81 -3.61 1.37
CA MET A 86 -1.46 -4.15 1.47
C MET A 86 -1.20 -4.79 2.84
N TRP A 87 -0.69 -6.02 2.83
CA TRP A 87 -0.20 -6.77 4.00
C TRP A 87 0.74 -7.90 3.56
N THR A 88 1.36 -8.59 4.52
CA THR A 88 2.22 -9.76 4.31
C THR A 88 1.68 -10.96 5.06
#